data_AF-A0A6A9T0Y6-F1
#
_entry.id   AF-A0A6A9T0Y6-F1
#
_cell.length_a   1.000
_cell.length_b   1.000
_cell.length_c   1.000
_cell.angle_alpha   90.00
_cell.angle_beta   90.00
_cell.angle_gamma   90.00
#
_symmetry.space_group_name_H-M   'P 1'
#
loop_
_entity.id
_entity.type
_entity.pdbx_description
1 polymer ?
#
loop_
_entity_poly.entity_id
_entity_poly.type
_entity_poly.pdbx_seq_one_letter_code
_entity_poly.pdbx_strand_id
1 'polypeptide(L)'
;MLSPSTLSLLVVAAVFVSVFAAFAYYQSAAADAPRLYRYGLTPRWTTVASVLALAAAAVVAAVRLDTLALDRRTVAVLALWTLLLVASANGVAGAAGFVRRWRAFHPASAVPTGAVSPGPVAVSGTATDEAVARAPVTGRDACCFVWRVTVEDPYVGTEMGETGDFREVAAGQGGSTFALDDGSGPVRIDPAGARLDLAGERTVELPAGDALPRPHTDAISDVEFDHGDSVRRYTERVAGPGDSLAVAGEAVRRDGRVLVTDVIVTTGSLSLAAERYRARALLYGVAGLGGVLVALWGLLVTV
;
A
#
# COMPACT_ATOMS: atom_id res chain seq x y z
N MET A 1 -36.44 29.63 13.47
CA MET A 1 -35.42 29.98 12.45
C MET A 1 -34.06 29.66 13.05
N LEU A 2 -33.24 28.86 12.36
CA LEU A 2 -31.85 28.64 12.79
C LEU A 2 -31.11 29.99 12.73
N SER A 3 -30.23 30.26 13.70
CA SER A 3 -29.41 31.46 13.61
C SER A 3 -28.47 31.35 12.38
N PRO A 4 -28.05 32.47 11.78
CA PRO A 4 -27.09 32.46 10.68
C PRO A 4 -25.82 31.66 11.00
N SER A 5 -25.34 31.72 12.25
CA SER A 5 -24.18 30.94 12.72
C SER A 5 -24.45 29.43 12.72
N THR A 6 -25.62 28.98 13.19
CA THR A 6 -25.99 27.56 13.13
C THR A 6 -26.11 27.07 11.69
N LEU A 7 -26.66 27.91 10.80
CA LEU A 7 -26.76 27.58 9.38
C LEU A 7 -25.37 27.44 8.73
N SER A 8 -24.44 28.36 9.02
CA SER A 8 -23.06 28.29 8.54
C SER A 8 -22.34 27.02 9.01
N LEU A 9 -22.52 26.64 10.29
CA LEU A 9 -21.95 25.40 10.83
C LEU A 9 -22.51 24.15 10.16
N LEU A 10 -23.83 24.11 9.92
CA LEU A 10 -24.46 23.00 9.21
C LEU A 10 -23.95 22.90 7.77
N VAL A 11 -23.73 24.03 7.09
CA VAL A 11 -23.16 24.05 5.74
C VAL A 11 -21.71 23.56 5.75
N VAL A 12 -20.88 24.03 6.69
CA VAL A 12 -19.49 23.56 6.83
C VAL A 12 -19.45 22.06 7.12
N ALA A 13 -20.28 21.59 8.06
CA ALA A 13 -20.40 20.17 8.37
C ALA A 13 -20.85 19.34 7.15
N ALA A 14 -21.84 19.83 6.39
CA ALA A 14 -22.33 19.16 5.19
C ALA A 14 -21.27 19.10 4.08
N VAL A 15 -20.55 20.20 3.83
CA VAL A 15 -19.43 20.22 2.89
C VAL A 15 -18.35 19.24 3.33
N PHE A 16 -18.06 19.21 4.62
CA PHE A 16 -17.05 18.32 5.17
C PHE A 16 -17.42 16.84 5.01
N VAL A 17 -18.66 16.48 5.35
CA VAL A 17 -19.22 15.14 5.13
C VAL A 17 -19.21 14.78 3.64
N SER A 18 -19.50 15.73 2.75
CA SER A 18 -19.55 15.49 1.30
C SER A 18 -18.16 15.28 0.71
N VAL A 19 -17.19 16.12 1.07
CA VAL A 19 -15.77 15.96 0.69
C VAL A 19 -15.22 14.66 1.27
N PHE A 20 -15.61 14.31 2.50
CA PHE A 20 -15.21 13.06 3.13
C PHE A 20 -15.83 11.84 2.44
N ALA A 21 -17.12 11.87 2.10
CA ALA A 21 -17.78 10.81 1.35
C ALA A 21 -17.15 10.64 -0.03
N ALA A 22 -16.83 11.74 -0.71
CA ALA A 22 -16.08 11.70 -1.96
C ALA A 22 -14.68 11.09 -1.76
N PHE A 23 -13.92 11.53 -0.76
CA PHE A 23 -12.60 10.97 -0.45
C PHE A 23 -12.66 9.48 -0.13
N ALA A 24 -13.61 9.04 0.71
CA ALA A 24 -13.80 7.63 1.05
C ALA A 24 -14.22 6.81 -0.17
N TYR A 25 -15.13 7.35 -1.00
CA TYR A 25 -15.53 6.74 -2.26
C TYR A 25 -14.33 6.57 -3.20
N TYR A 26 -13.57 7.64 -3.47
CA TYR A 26 -12.40 7.58 -4.35
C TYR A 26 -11.30 6.68 -3.78
N GLN A 27 -11.06 6.66 -2.48
CA GLN A 27 -10.12 5.70 -1.88
C GLN A 27 -10.59 4.26 -2.00
N SER A 28 -11.91 4.02 -1.99
CA SER A 28 -12.47 2.67 -2.17
C SER A 28 -12.55 2.24 -3.64
N ALA A 29 -12.78 3.19 -4.55
CA ALA A 29 -13.00 2.97 -5.98
C ALA A 29 -11.71 3.04 -6.81
N ALA A 30 -10.75 3.89 -6.42
CA ALA A 30 -9.43 4.00 -7.05
C ALA A 30 -8.41 3.02 -6.44
N ALA A 31 -8.82 2.24 -5.42
CA ALA A 31 -8.01 1.14 -4.93
C ALA A 31 -8.10 -0.04 -5.89
N ASP A 32 -7.47 0.09 -7.06
CA ASP A 32 -6.67 -1.04 -7.50
C ASP A 32 -5.75 -1.37 -6.31
N ALA A 33 -6.03 -2.53 -5.73
CA ALA A 33 -5.51 -3.06 -4.48
C ALA A 33 -4.01 -2.77 -4.15
N PRO A 34 -3.04 -2.73 -5.09
CA PRO A 34 -1.62 -2.81 -4.72
C PRO A 34 -1.06 -1.67 -3.85
N ARG A 35 -1.47 -0.40 -4.03
CA ARG A 35 -0.76 0.75 -3.43
C ARG A 35 -0.89 0.86 -1.92
N LEU A 36 -2.12 0.78 -1.39
CA LEU A 36 -2.36 0.97 0.05
C LEU A 36 -1.77 -0.18 0.88
N TYR A 37 -1.78 -1.41 0.34
CA TYR A 37 -1.18 -2.55 1.03
C TYR A 37 0.32 -2.40 1.24
N ARG A 38 1.05 -1.67 0.39
CA ARG A 38 2.48 -1.45 0.58
C ARG A 38 2.80 -0.74 1.89
N TYR A 39 1.91 0.14 2.36
CA TYR A 39 2.09 0.95 3.57
C TYR A 39 1.49 0.33 4.83
N GLY A 40 1.15 -0.96 4.80
CA GLY A 40 0.47 -1.62 5.93
C GLY A 40 -1.00 -1.20 6.09
N LEU A 41 -1.46 -0.25 5.28
CA LEU A 41 -2.84 0.22 5.27
C LEU A 41 -3.72 -0.73 4.48
N THR A 42 -4.97 -0.84 4.93
CA THR A 42 -6.06 -1.40 4.12
C THR A 42 -7.07 -0.27 3.93
N PRO A 43 -7.83 -0.22 2.83
CA PRO A 43 -8.84 0.81 2.62
C PRO A 43 -9.73 1.02 3.85
N ARG A 44 -10.18 -0.06 4.49
CA ARG A 44 -10.99 -0.04 5.72
C ARG A 44 -10.31 0.71 6.87
N TRP A 45 -9.04 0.41 7.15
CA TRP A 45 -8.28 1.06 8.23
C TRP A 45 -8.00 2.54 7.94
N THR A 46 -7.73 2.90 6.68
CA THR A 46 -7.56 4.29 6.24
C THR A 46 -8.86 5.08 6.44
N THR A 47 -10.01 4.50 6.07
CA THR A 47 -11.33 5.10 6.28
C THR A 47 -11.60 5.30 7.77
N VAL A 48 -11.45 4.26 8.59
CA VAL A 48 -11.69 4.34 10.05
C VAL A 48 -10.79 5.39 10.71
N ALA A 49 -9.49 5.40 10.40
CA ALA A 49 -8.55 6.38 10.96
C ALA A 49 -8.94 7.82 10.59
N SER A 50 -9.31 8.03 9.32
CA SER A 50 -9.76 9.34 8.85
C SER A 50 -11.05 9.76 9.54
N VAL A 51 -12.08 8.89 9.65
CA VAL A 51 -13.34 9.21 10.36
C VAL A 51 -13.07 9.64 11.81
N LEU A 52 -12.24 8.88 12.54
CA LEU A 52 -11.96 9.16 13.95
C LEU A 52 -11.20 10.49 14.12
N ALA A 53 -10.22 10.77 13.26
CA ALA A 53 -9.51 12.04 13.26
C ALA A 53 -10.44 13.23 13.02
N LEU A 54 -11.36 13.08 12.07
CA LEU A 54 -12.34 14.12 11.74
C LEU A 54 -13.36 14.35 12.85
N ALA A 55 -13.87 13.27 13.45
CA ALA A 55 -14.74 13.37 14.61
C ALA A 55 -14.05 14.08 15.78
N ALA A 56 -12.76 13.77 16.04
CA ALA A 56 -11.99 14.44 17.07
C ALA A 56 -11.83 15.95 16.79
N ALA A 57 -11.50 16.34 15.55
CA ALA A 57 -11.41 17.75 15.17
C ALA A 57 -12.75 18.49 15.35
N ALA A 58 -13.85 17.86 14.95
CA ALA A 58 -15.19 18.42 15.12
C ALA A 58 -15.57 18.60 16.59
N VAL A 59 -15.22 17.64 17.46
CA VAL A 59 -15.45 17.76 18.91
C VAL A 59 -14.65 18.92 19.50
N VAL A 60 -13.37 19.08 19.12
CA VAL A 60 -12.55 20.20 19.61
C VAL A 60 -13.14 21.55 19.19
N ALA A 61 -13.57 21.68 17.93
CA ALA A 61 -14.23 22.89 17.46
C ALA A 61 -15.57 23.14 18.19
N ALA A 62 -16.37 22.11 18.44
CA ALA A 62 -17.66 22.23 19.09
C ALA A 62 -17.56 22.71 20.55
N VAL A 63 -16.56 22.26 21.31
CA VAL A 63 -16.33 22.65 22.72
C VAL A 63 -16.03 24.14 22.88
N ARG A 64 -15.66 24.82 21.80
CA ARG A 64 -15.19 26.22 21.80
C ARG A 64 -15.94 27.10 20.81
N LEU A 65 -17.12 26.66 20.40
CA LEU A 65 -17.98 27.38 19.46
C LEU A 65 -18.22 28.84 19.85
N ASP A 66 -18.30 29.11 21.15
CA ASP A 66 -18.58 30.44 21.69
C ASP A 66 -17.39 31.42 21.58
N THR A 67 -16.16 30.91 21.40
CA THR A 67 -14.93 31.72 21.31
C THR A 67 -14.35 31.83 19.90
N LEU A 68 -14.90 31.08 18.94
CA LEU A 68 -14.39 30.97 17.58
C LEU A 68 -14.72 32.21 16.73
N ALA A 69 -13.71 33.05 16.50
CA ALA A 69 -13.75 34.04 15.44
C ALA A 69 -13.59 33.35 14.08
N LEU A 70 -14.68 33.22 13.32
CA LEU A 70 -14.71 32.60 11.99
C LEU A 70 -14.15 33.52 10.89
N ASP A 71 -12.95 34.06 11.10
CA ASP A 71 -12.23 34.73 10.03
C ASP A 71 -11.53 33.72 9.10
N ARG A 72 -11.11 34.18 7.92
CA ARG A 72 -10.47 33.32 6.91
C ARG A 72 -9.19 32.66 7.41
N ARG A 73 -8.44 33.33 8.30
CA ARG A 73 -7.17 32.83 8.82
C ARG A 73 -7.41 31.70 9.80
N THR A 74 -8.33 31.87 10.75
CA THR A 74 -8.73 30.83 11.69
C THR A 74 -9.22 29.60 10.95
N VAL A 75 -10.11 29.76 9.95
CA VAL A 75 -10.58 28.63 9.14
C VAL A 75 -9.43 27.91 8.44
N ALA A 76 -8.48 28.63 7.84
CA ALA A 76 -7.32 28.04 7.18
C ALA A 76 -6.41 27.27 8.16
N VAL A 77 -6.17 27.82 9.36
CA VAL A 77 -5.35 27.17 10.39
C VAL A 77 -6.04 25.90 10.91
N LEU A 78 -7.36 25.93 11.13
CA LEU A 78 -8.12 24.74 11.53
C LEU A 78 -8.11 23.64 10.46
N ALA A 79 -8.24 24.03 9.19
CA ALA A 79 -8.13 23.09 8.08
C ALA A 79 -6.74 22.43 8.06
N LEU A 80 -5.67 23.21 8.22
CA LEU A 80 -4.30 22.69 8.28
C LEU A 80 -4.12 21.68 9.42
N TRP A 81 -4.55 22.01 10.64
CA TRP A 81 -4.43 21.08 11.76
C TRP A 81 -5.28 19.82 11.58
N THR A 82 -6.47 19.95 10.99
CA THR A 82 -7.33 18.80 10.70
C THR A 82 -6.69 17.88 9.66
N LEU A 83 -6.10 18.43 8.59
CA LEU A 83 -5.37 17.66 7.60
C LEU A 83 -4.17 16.93 8.22
N LEU A 84 -3.40 17.61 9.08
CA LEU A 84 -2.30 16.99 9.81
C LEU A 84 -2.79 15.85 10.72
N LEU A 85 -3.91 16.04 11.43
CA LEU A 85 -4.49 15.02 12.29
C LEU A 85 -4.90 13.77 11.51
N VAL A 86 -5.56 13.95 10.35
CA VAL A 86 -5.95 12.85 9.45
C VAL A 86 -4.72 12.12 8.93
N ALA A 87 -3.72 12.84 8.41
CA ALA A 87 -2.48 12.22 7.91
C ALA A 87 -1.77 11.41 9.02
N SER A 88 -1.71 11.97 10.23
CA SER A 88 -1.05 11.35 11.38
C SER A 88 -1.79 10.11 11.89
N ALA A 89 -3.13 10.15 11.94
CA ALA A 89 -3.95 8.99 12.29
C ALA A 89 -3.77 7.84 11.28
N ASN A 90 -3.64 8.16 9.99
CA ASN A 90 -3.30 7.18 8.96
C ASN A 90 -1.88 6.62 9.16
N GLY A 91 -0.93 7.43 9.61
CA GLY A 91 0.40 6.96 10.04
C GLY A 91 0.31 5.91 11.14
N VAL A 92 -0.48 6.16 12.19
CA VAL A 92 -0.72 5.20 13.29
C VAL A 92 -1.40 3.92 12.79
N ALA A 93 -2.40 4.03 11.93
CA ALA A 93 -3.07 2.86 11.34
C ALA A 93 -2.11 2.02 10.47
N GLY A 94 -1.23 2.67 9.70
CA GLY A 94 -0.16 2.01 8.93
C GLY A 94 0.82 1.28 9.84
N ALA A 95 1.23 1.91 10.94
CA ALA A 95 2.09 1.30 11.96
C ALA A 95 1.46 0.01 12.53
N ALA A 96 0.18 0.04 12.88
CA ALA A 96 -0.54 -1.15 13.33
C ALA A 96 -0.55 -2.28 12.28
N GLY A 97 -0.70 -1.92 10.99
CA GLY A 97 -0.57 -2.84 9.88
C GLY A 97 0.81 -3.49 9.78
N PHE A 98 1.88 -2.71 9.94
CA PHE A 98 3.24 -3.22 9.97
C PHE A 98 3.53 -4.07 11.20
N VAL A 99 2.98 -3.76 12.37
CA VAL A 99 3.09 -4.61 13.58
C VAL A 99 2.47 -5.98 13.33
N ARG A 100 1.30 -6.06 12.66
CA ARG A 100 0.69 -7.36 12.30
C ARG A 100 1.60 -8.17 11.40
N ARG A 101 2.22 -7.55 10.40
CA ARG A 101 3.19 -8.23 9.51
C ARG A 101 4.45 -8.64 10.25
N TRP A 102 5.00 -7.76 11.08
CA TRP A 102 6.15 -8.09 11.91
C TRP A 102 5.90 -9.33 12.78
N ARG A 103 4.71 -9.45 13.40
CA ARG A 103 4.32 -10.65 14.16
C ARG A 103 4.22 -11.89 13.28
N ALA A 104 3.63 -11.76 12.09
CA ALA A 104 3.51 -12.86 11.13
C ALA A 104 4.89 -13.38 10.68
N PHE A 105 5.87 -12.48 10.50
CA PHE A 105 7.23 -12.83 10.09
C PHE A 105 8.20 -13.05 11.26
N HIS A 106 7.73 -12.96 12.51
CA HIS A 106 8.62 -13.05 13.66
C HIS A 106 9.35 -14.42 13.68
N PRO A 107 10.66 -14.50 13.94
CA PRO A 107 11.39 -15.76 13.92
C PRO A 107 10.83 -16.85 14.85
N ALA A 108 10.15 -16.44 15.94
CA ALA A 108 9.47 -17.37 16.84
C ALA A 108 8.25 -18.08 16.21
N SER A 109 7.73 -17.56 15.10
CA SER A 109 6.64 -18.15 14.32
C SER A 109 7.13 -19.06 13.20
N ALA A 110 8.45 -19.24 13.06
CA ALA A 110 9.06 -20.01 11.98
C ALA A 110 8.71 -21.50 12.10
N VAL A 111 8.24 -22.07 11.01
CA VAL A 111 8.00 -23.51 10.86
C VAL A 111 8.90 -24.04 9.75
N PRO A 112 9.60 -25.18 9.95
CA PRO A 112 10.36 -25.82 8.87
C PRO A 112 9.44 -26.18 7.70
N THR A 113 9.88 -25.98 6.46
CA THR A 113 9.04 -26.20 5.28
C THR A 113 8.51 -27.64 5.17
N GLY A 114 9.26 -28.64 5.63
CA GLY A 114 8.84 -30.06 5.66
C GLY A 114 7.92 -30.43 6.83
N ALA A 115 7.71 -29.51 7.79
CA ALA A 115 6.90 -29.74 8.99
C ALA A 115 5.61 -28.91 9.01
N VAL A 116 5.25 -28.27 7.89
CA VAL A 116 4.05 -27.44 7.80
C VAL A 116 2.79 -28.28 7.99
N SER A 117 1.94 -27.82 8.91
CA SER A 117 0.61 -28.40 9.17
C SER A 117 -0.48 -27.35 8.89
N PRO A 118 -1.74 -27.76 8.66
CA PRO A 118 -2.81 -26.82 8.39
C PRO A 118 -2.98 -25.76 9.49
N GLY A 119 -3.19 -24.51 9.09
CA GLY A 119 -3.28 -23.35 9.97
C GLY A 119 -2.33 -22.21 9.60
N PRO A 120 -2.25 -21.16 10.44
CA PRO A 120 -1.34 -20.04 10.21
C PRO A 120 0.11 -20.50 10.25
N VAL A 121 0.89 -20.13 9.24
CA VAL A 121 2.30 -20.53 9.12
C VAL A 121 3.18 -19.38 8.66
N ALA A 122 4.43 -19.38 9.13
CA ALA A 122 5.50 -18.58 8.57
C ALA A 122 6.69 -19.50 8.23
N VAL A 123 7.10 -19.48 6.97
CA VAL A 123 8.21 -20.30 6.45
C VAL A 123 9.21 -19.40 5.73
N SER A 124 10.47 -19.84 5.65
CA SER A 124 11.45 -19.25 4.74
C SER A 124 12.30 -20.34 4.13
N GLY A 125 12.70 -20.18 2.89
CA GLY A 125 13.54 -21.13 2.18
C GLY A 125 13.94 -20.59 0.81
N THR A 126 14.45 -21.48 -0.03
CA THR A 126 14.77 -21.18 -1.42
C THR A 126 13.59 -21.55 -2.30
N ALA A 127 13.18 -20.65 -3.19
CA ALA A 127 12.15 -20.94 -4.17
C ALA A 127 12.67 -21.92 -5.22
N THR A 128 11.90 -22.98 -5.51
CA THR A 128 12.23 -23.99 -6.50
C THR A 128 11.19 -24.03 -7.63
N ASP A 129 11.62 -24.52 -8.78
CA ASP A 129 11.05 -24.29 -10.11
C ASP A 129 9.93 -25.27 -10.52
N GLU A 130 9.08 -25.73 -9.60
CA GLU A 130 7.95 -26.61 -9.98
C GLU A 130 7.07 -26.00 -11.09
N ALA A 131 6.92 -24.68 -11.13
CA ALA A 131 6.40 -23.91 -12.26
C ALA A 131 6.88 -22.46 -12.20
N VAL A 132 7.25 -21.88 -13.34
CA VAL A 132 7.61 -20.46 -13.47
C VAL A 132 6.64 -19.73 -14.39
N ALA A 133 6.16 -18.58 -13.93
CA ALA A 133 5.50 -17.60 -14.78
C ALA A 133 6.54 -16.73 -15.49
N ARG A 134 6.13 -16.03 -16.54
CA ARG A 134 6.95 -15.01 -17.20
C ARG A 134 6.58 -13.63 -16.65
N ALA A 135 7.57 -12.94 -16.09
CA ALA A 135 7.40 -11.58 -15.61
C ALA A 135 7.10 -10.65 -16.81
N PRO A 136 6.06 -9.79 -16.73
CA PRO A 136 5.44 -9.28 -17.93
C PRO A 136 6.18 -8.12 -18.59
N VAL A 137 7.06 -7.45 -17.84
CA VAL A 137 7.91 -6.38 -18.36
C VAL A 137 9.20 -6.94 -18.93
N THR A 138 9.89 -7.80 -18.17
CA THR A 138 11.24 -8.26 -18.54
C THR A 138 11.28 -9.63 -19.22
N GLY A 139 10.17 -10.38 -19.23
CA GLY A 139 10.11 -11.76 -19.74
C GLY A 139 10.92 -12.76 -18.90
N ARG A 140 11.40 -12.38 -17.71
CA ARG A 140 12.18 -13.28 -16.84
C ARG A 140 11.30 -14.37 -16.22
N ASP A 141 11.90 -15.52 -15.95
CA ASP A 141 11.25 -16.57 -15.19
C ASP A 141 11.05 -16.11 -13.74
N ALA A 142 9.83 -16.31 -13.25
CA ALA A 142 9.36 -15.77 -11.99
C ALA A 142 8.44 -16.77 -11.30
N CYS A 143 8.72 -17.08 -10.04
CA CYS A 143 7.76 -17.70 -9.14
C CYS A 143 6.60 -16.72 -8.86
N CYS A 144 6.93 -15.46 -8.59
CA CYS A 144 5.96 -14.37 -8.48
C CYS A 144 6.58 -13.02 -8.85
N PHE A 145 5.73 -12.06 -9.23
CA PHE A 145 6.16 -10.74 -9.68
C PHE A 145 5.13 -9.66 -9.37
N VAL A 146 5.61 -8.42 -9.28
CA VAL A 146 4.80 -7.19 -9.28
C VAL A 146 5.34 -6.24 -10.33
N TRP A 147 4.46 -5.52 -11.00
CA TRP A 147 4.81 -4.52 -11.99
C TRP A 147 3.91 -3.30 -11.91
N ARG A 148 4.41 -2.17 -12.42
CA ARG A 148 3.67 -0.93 -12.62
C ARG A 148 4.20 -0.19 -13.83
N VAL A 149 3.35 0.62 -14.44
CA VAL A 149 3.69 1.50 -15.55
C VAL A 149 3.29 2.92 -15.19
N THR A 150 4.25 3.83 -15.32
CA THR A 150 4.01 5.26 -15.18
C THR A 150 4.25 5.96 -16.51
N VAL A 151 3.36 6.88 -16.87
CA VAL A 151 3.42 7.68 -18.09
C VAL A 151 3.68 9.12 -17.69
N GLU A 152 4.56 9.80 -18.41
CA GLU A 152 4.77 11.24 -18.26
C GLU A 152 3.48 11.99 -18.60
N ASP A 153 3.03 12.88 -17.71
CA ASP A 153 1.86 13.71 -17.95
C ASP A 153 2.24 14.91 -18.83
N PRO A 154 1.77 14.98 -20.08
CA PRO A 154 2.16 16.04 -21.01
C PRO A 154 1.61 17.42 -20.60
N TYR A 155 0.70 17.48 -19.63
CA TYR A 155 0.06 18.73 -19.20
C TYR A 155 0.70 19.33 -17.94
N VAL A 156 1.64 18.63 -17.29
CA VAL A 156 2.16 19.01 -15.96
C VAL A 156 3.55 19.67 -16.01
N GLY A 157 4.17 19.85 -17.18
CA GLY A 157 5.49 20.49 -17.30
C GLY A 157 5.61 21.43 -18.49
N THR A 158 5.27 22.72 -18.32
CA THR A 158 5.61 23.76 -19.32
C THR A 158 6.35 24.97 -18.75
N GLU A 159 6.68 24.99 -17.45
CA GLU A 159 7.54 26.02 -16.87
C GLU A 159 8.95 25.48 -16.60
N MET A 160 9.91 25.91 -17.44
CA MET A 160 11.37 25.81 -17.30
C MET A 160 11.96 24.55 -16.61
N GLY A 161 12.17 23.49 -17.39
CA GLY A 161 13.21 22.49 -17.11
C GLY A 161 12.91 21.47 -16.00
N GLU A 162 11.68 21.42 -15.49
CA GLU A 162 11.23 20.35 -14.61
C GLU A 162 10.94 19.06 -15.40
N THR A 163 11.37 17.93 -14.83
CA THR A 163 11.09 16.58 -15.35
C THR A 163 9.58 16.35 -15.25
N GLY A 164 8.92 15.91 -16.32
CA GLY A 164 7.47 15.74 -16.32
C GLY A 164 6.99 14.79 -15.21
N ASP A 165 5.85 15.11 -14.60
CA ASP A 165 5.28 14.30 -13.54
C ASP A 165 4.83 12.96 -14.11
N PHE A 166 5.20 11.87 -13.45
CA PHE A 166 4.90 10.52 -13.90
C PHE A 166 3.65 9.99 -13.19
N ARG A 167 2.56 9.83 -13.94
CA ARG A 167 1.33 9.23 -13.43
C ARG A 167 1.32 7.73 -13.69
N GLU A 168 1.07 6.94 -12.66
CA GLU A 168 0.84 5.50 -12.85
C GLU A 168 -0.51 5.24 -13.53
N VAL A 169 -0.47 4.52 -14.65
CA VAL A 169 -1.64 4.22 -15.50
C VAL A 169 -2.06 2.75 -15.41
N ALA A 170 -1.13 1.86 -15.04
CA ALA A 170 -1.41 0.44 -14.87
C ALA A 170 -0.47 -0.16 -13.82
N ALA A 171 -0.96 -1.19 -13.14
CA ALA A 171 -0.18 -2.02 -12.25
C ALA A 171 -0.77 -3.43 -12.18
N GLY A 172 0.06 -4.38 -11.81
CA GLY A 172 -0.38 -5.76 -11.68
C GLY A 172 0.58 -6.60 -10.85
N GLN A 173 0.11 -7.79 -10.54
CA GLN A 173 0.89 -8.81 -9.86
C GLN A 173 0.47 -10.18 -10.37
N GLY A 174 1.37 -11.15 -10.25
CA GLY A 174 1.11 -12.50 -10.69
C GLY A 174 2.16 -13.48 -10.21
N GLY A 175 2.00 -14.73 -10.61
CA GLY A 175 2.91 -15.81 -10.26
C GLY A 175 2.28 -17.16 -10.57
N SER A 176 3.11 -18.18 -10.50
CA SER A 176 2.70 -19.59 -10.58
C SER A 176 2.92 -20.24 -9.23
N THR A 177 2.12 -21.25 -8.89
CA THR A 177 2.39 -22.06 -7.69
C THR A 177 3.83 -22.58 -7.75
N PHE A 178 4.59 -22.35 -6.69
CA PHE A 178 6.00 -22.74 -6.58
C PHE A 178 6.24 -23.48 -5.27
N ALA A 179 7.38 -24.18 -5.18
CA ALA A 179 7.79 -24.82 -3.94
C ALA A 179 8.84 -23.97 -3.21
N LEU A 180 8.79 -23.99 -1.89
CA LEU A 180 9.76 -23.37 -1.02
C LEU A 180 10.40 -24.45 -0.17
N ASP A 181 11.74 -24.47 -0.12
CA ASP A 181 12.47 -25.50 0.63
C ASP A 181 13.61 -24.89 1.44
N ASP A 182 13.65 -25.17 2.73
CA ASP A 182 14.73 -24.80 3.65
C ASP A 182 15.72 -25.96 3.92
N GLY A 183 15.54 -27.09 3.23
CA GLY A 183 16.28 -28.33 3.41
C GLY A 183 15.54 -29.35 4.29
N SER A 184 14.47 -28.97 4.97
CA SER A 184 13.60 -29.90 5.72
C SER A 184 12.53 -30.57 4.86
N GLY A 185 12.31 -30.07 3.63
CA GLY A 185 11.36 -30.62 2.67
C GLY A 185 10.50 -29.53 2.03
N PRO A 186 10.03 -29.70 0.78
CA PRO A 186 9.34 -28.64 0.05
C PRO A 186 7.91 -28.41 0.55
N VAL A 187 7.50 -27.14 0.61
CA VAL A 187 6.10 -26.72 0.79
C VAL A 187 5.62 -25.93 -0.43
N ARG A 188 4.39 -26.17 -0.89
CA ARG A 188 3.82 -25.45 -2.03
C ARG A 188 3.22 -24.12 -1.59
N ILE A 189 3.51 -23.08 -2.34
CA ILE A 189 3.04 -21.71 -2.12
C ILE A 189 2.17 -21.31 -3.31
N ASP A 190 0.94 -20.87 -3.04
CA ASP A 190 0.06 -20.27 -4.05
C ASP A 190 0.19 -18.74 -4.01
N PRO A 191 0.80 -18.09 -5.02
CA PRO A 191 0.91 -16.65 -5.07
C PRO A 191 -0.39 -15.96 -5.55
N ALA A 192 -1.44 -16.70 -5.91
CA ALA A 192 -2.69 -16.09 -6.35
C ALA A 192 -3.31 -15.22 -5.24
N GLY A 193 -3.54 -13.94 -5.55
CA GLY A 193 -4.05 -12.96 -4.58
C GLY A 193 -3.06 -12.59 -3.47
N ALA A 194 -1.81 -13.04 -3.54
CA ALA A 194 -0.79 -12.76 -2.56
C ALA A 194 -0.48 -11.27 -2.41
N ARG A 195 0.06 -10.90 -1.25
CA ARG A 195 0.71 -9.60 -1.07
C ARG A 195 2.22 -9.76 -1.25
N LEU A 196 2.76 -9.16 -2.29
CA LEU A 196 4.17 -9.34 -2.66
C LEU A 196 4.99 -8.10 -2.24
N ASP A 197 5.93 -8.25 -1.29
CA ASP A 197 6.96 -7.26 -0.93
C ASP A 197 8.34 -7.75 -1.40
N LEU A 198 8.53 -7.75 -2.71
CA LEU A 198 9.74 -8.21 -3.38
C LEU A 198 10.81 -7.11 -3.45
N ALA A 199 12.08 -7.49 -3.39
CA ALA A 199 13.23 -6.62 -3.65
C ALA A 199 13.64 -6.66 -5.14
N GLY A 200 14.72 -5.94 -5.49
CA GLY A 200 15.31 -5.99 -6.83
C GLY A 200 14.46 -5.31 -7.90
N GLU A 201 14.10 -4.03 -7.67
CA GLU A 201 13.40 -3.22 -8.67
C GLU A 201 14.25 -3.04 -9.92
N ARG A 202 13.64 -3.30 -11.06
CA ARG A 202 14.17 -2.96 -12.37
C ARG A 202 13.23 -1.99 -13.04
N THR A 203 13.82 -1.03 -13.73
CA THR A 203 13.11 0.02 -14.44
C THR A 203 13.53 -0.03 -15.91
N VAL A 204 12.54 -0.10 -16.80
CA VAL A 204 12.70 0.06 -18.24
C VAL A 204 11.97 1.34 -18.62
N GLU A 205 12.70 2.32 -19.12
CA GLU A 205 12.14 3.56 -19.62
C GLU A 205 12.13 3.52 -21.14
N LEU A 206 10.96 3.80 -21.72
CA LEU A 206 10.73 3.83 -23.15
C LEU A 206 10.35 5.24 -23.58
N PRO A 207 11.10 5.83 -24.52
CA PRO A 207 10.70 7.05 -25.21
C PRO A 207 9.34 6.93 -25.91
N ALA A 208 8.74 8.07 -26.21
CA ALA A 208 7.59 8.16 -27.10
C ALA A 208 7.89 7.48 -28.46
N GLY A 209 6.97 6.64 -28.93
CA GLY A 209 7.09 5.90 -30.19
C GLY A 209 7.90 4.59 -30.14
N ASP A 210 8.69 4.37 -29.08
CA ASP A 210 9.35 3.08 -28.87
C ASP A 210 8.35 2.04 -28.36
N ALA A 211 8.65 0.75 -28.50
CA ALA A 211 7.77 -0.32 -28.01
C ALA A 211 8.55 -1.34 -27.18
N LEU A 212 7.88 -1.97 -26.22
CA LEU A 212 8.43 -3.15 -25.57
C LEU A 212 8.63 -4.25 -26.63
N PRO A 213 9.76 -5.00 -26.60
CA PRO A 213 10.04 -6.02 -27.60
C PRO A 213 8.90 -7.03 -27.78
N ARG A 214 8.22 -7.40 -26.68
CA ARG A 214 6.90 -8.06 -26.66
C ARG A 214 6.18 -7.75 -25.33
N PRO A 215 4.97 -7.18 -25.34
CA PRO A 215 4.12 -7.14 -24.15
C PRO A 215 3.62 -8.56 -23.83
N HIS A 216 3.66 -8.97 -22.57
CA HIS A 216 3.33 -10.33 -22.14
C HIS A 216 1.93 -10.45 -21.49
N THR A 217 1.18 -9.33 -21.39
CA THR A 217 -0.14 -9.28 -20.76
C THR A 217 -1.01 -8.23 -21.44
N ASP A 218 -2.32 -8.47 -21.52
CA ASP A 218 -3.31 -7.55 -22.12
C ASP A 218 -3.22 -6.14 -21.54
N ALA A 219 -3.08 -6.01 -20.20
CA ALA A 219 -2.97 -4.71 -19.55
C ALA A 219 -1.72 -3.88 -19.96
N ILE A 220 -0.63 -4.53 -20.38
CA ILE A 220 0.54 -3.81 -20.92
C ILE A 220 0.28 -3.43 -22.37
N SER A 221 -0.38 -4.30 -23.14
CA SER A 221 -0.77 -4.01 -24.51
C SER A 221 -1.71 -2.80 -24.59
N ASP A 222 -2.66 -2.69 -23.67
CA ASP A 222 -3.57 -1.54 -23.57
C ASP A 222 -2.80 -0.24 -23.29
N VAL A 223 -1.81 -0.27 -22.39
CA VAL A 223 -0.96 0.90 -22.12
C VAL A 223 -0.11 1.29 -23.32
N GLU A 224 0.48 0.31 -24.03
CA GLU A 224 1.25 0.60 -25.23
C GLU A 224 0.37 1.17 -26.36
N PHE A 225 -0.90 0.77 -26.42
CA PHE A 225 -1.88 1.31 -27.36
C PHE A 225 -2.32 2.74 -26.99
N ASP A 226 -2.71 2.97 -25.74
CA ASP A 226 -3.27 4.24 -25.26
C ASP A 226 -2.22 5.32 -25.01
N HIS A 227 -0.99 4.92 -24.69
CA HIS A 227 0.08 5.82 -24.25
C HIS A 227 1.39 5.66 -25.03
N GLY A 228 1.34 5.01 -26.20
CA GLY A 228 2.48 4.76 -27.11
C GLY A 228 3.25 6.02 -27.53
N ASP A 229 2.61 7.18 -27.48
CA ASP A 229 3.12 8.49 -27.89
C ASP A 229 3.77 9.29 -26.75
N SER A 230 3.79 8.76 -25.52
CA SER A 230 4.31 9.43 -24.32
C SER A 230 5.54 8.72 -23.76
N VAL A 231 6.35 9.35 -22.90
CA VAL A 231 7.43 8.63 -22.19
C VAL A 231 6.81 7.70 -21.16
N ARG A 232 7.22 6.42 -21.19
CA ARG A 232 6.69 5.37 -20.33
C ARG A 232 7.80 4.76 -19.49
N ARG A 233 7.54 4.56 -18.20
CA ARG A 233 8.43 3.89 -17.28
C ARG A 233 7.76 2.65 -16.71
N TYR A 234 8.28 1.50 -17.10
CA TYR A 234 7.91 0.20 -16.59
C TYR A 234 8.81 -0.14 -15.41
N THR A 235 8.24 -0.41 -14.24
CA THR A 235 9.02 -0.95 -13.12
C THR A 235 8.50 -2.32 -12.73
N GLU A 236 9.41 -3.24 -12.46
CA GLU A 236 9.09 -4.63 -12.13
C GLU A 236 9.96 -5.13 -10.98
N ARG A 237 9.39 -5.99 -10.13
CA ARG A 237 10.11 -6.77 -9.13
C ARG A 237 9.71 -8.23 -9.26
N VAL A 238 10.69 -9.11 -9.20
CA VAL A 238 10.52 -10.54 -9.50
C VAL A 238 11.22 -11.34 -8.42
N ALA A 239 10.56 -12.41 -7.98
CA ALA A 239 11.18 -13.51 -7.27
C ALA A 239 11.21 -14.70 -8.22
N GLY A 240 12.40 -15.15 -8.58
CA GLY A 240 12.64 -16.30 -9.45
C GLY A 240 13.07 -17.54 -8.66
N PRO A 241 13.22 -18.69 -9.34
CA PRO A 241 13.86 -19.87 -8.77
C PRO A 241 15.27 -19.55 -8.25
N GLY A 242 15.63 -20.11 -7.10
CA GLY A 242 16.90 -19.86 -6.43
C GLY A 242 16.88 -18.65 -5.49
N ASP A 243 15.87 -17.78 -5.55
CA ASP A 243 15.75 -16.67 -4.61
C ASP A 243 15.34 -17.18 -3.22
N SER A 244 15.96 -16.60 -2.19
CA SER A 244 15.54 -16.81 -0.81
C SER A 244 14.28 -15.99 -0.52
N LEU A 245 13.21 -16.65 -0.10
CA LEU A 245 11.93 -16.03 0.21
C LEU A 245 11.47 -16.36 1.62
N ALA A 246 10.71 -15.44 2.19
CA ALA A 246 9.96 -15.59 3.41
C ALA A 246 8.47 -15.46 3.08
N VAL A 247 7.68 -16.42 3.55
CA VAL A 247 6.24 -16.50 3.28
C VAL A 247 5.48 -16.65 4.59
N ALA A 248 4.46 -15.82 4.79
CA ALA A 248 3.50 -15.96 5.88
C ALA A 248 2.09 -16.06 5.31
N GLY A 249 1.28 -17.01 5.76
CA GLY A 249 -0.07 -17.22 5.24
C GLY A 249 -0.81 -18.36 5.95
N GLU A 250 -1.83 -18.89 5.29
CA GLU A 250 -2.64 -19.99 5.81
C GLU A 250 -2.31 -21.28 5.05
N ALA A 251 -1.80 -22.28 5.76
CA ALA A 251 -1.60 -23.62 5.23
C ALA A 251 -2.92 -24.38 5.21
N VAL A 252 -3.32 -24.87 4.04
CA VAL A 252 -4.50 -25.71 3.85
C VAL A 252 -4.10 -27.05 3.22
N ARG A 253 -4.82 -28.12 3.53
CA ARG A 253 -4.62 -29.41 2.88
C ARG A 253 -5.53 -29.49 1.64
N ARG A 254 -4.92 -29.66 0.47
CA ARG A 254 -5.61 -29.81 -0.83
C ARG A 254 -4.98 -30.96 -1.60
N ASP A 255 -5.81 -31.91 -2.05
CA ASP A 255 -5.37 -33.09 -2.81
C ASP A 255 -4.23 -33.88 -2.13
N GLY A 256 -4.31 -34.00 -0.80
CA GLY A 256 -3.31 -34.71 0.01
C GLY A 256 -1.99 -33.96 0.21
N ARG A 257 -1.82 -32.75 -0.35
CA ARG A 257 -0.64 -31.90 -0.18
C ARG A 257 -0.98 -30.66 0.65
N VAL A 258 0.04 -30.07 1.27
CA VAL A 258 -0.10 -28.79 1.98
C VAL A 258 0.18 -27.66 1.01
N LEU A 259 -0.74 -26.71 0.92
CA LEU A 259 -0.65 -25.51 0.10
C LEU A 259 -0.81 -24.29 1.01
N VAL A 260 0.11 -23.35 0.94
CA VAL A 260 0.00 -22.08 1.67
C VAL A 260 -0.70 -21.05 0.77
N THR A 261 -1.80 -20.48 1.27
CA THR A 261 -2.67 -19.52 0.59
C THR A 261 -2.84 -18.25 1.43
N ASP A 262 -3.51 -17.20 0.88
CA ASP A 262 -3.59 -15.86 1.51
C ASP A 262 -2.23 -15.34 1.97
N VAL A 263 -1.23 -15.51 1.08
CA VAL A 263 0.17 -15.35 1.45
C VAL A 263 0.65 -13.91 1.36
N ILE A 264 1.56 -13.57 2.27
CA ILE A 264 2.47 -12.45 2.13
C ILE A 264 3.82 -13.05 1.76
N VAL A 265 4.35 -12.68 0.60
CA VAL A 265 5.68 -13.13 0.13
C VAL A 265 6.64 -11.96 0.18
N THR A 266 7.83 -12.19 0.73
CA THR A 266 8.90 -11.19 0.73
C THR A 266 10.25 -11.82 0.46
N THR A 267 11.13 -11.07 -0.18
CA THR A 267 12.51 -11.51 -0.45
C THR A 267 13.35 -11.50 0.82
N GLY A 268 14.12 -12.57 1.03
CA GLY A 268 15.03 -12.77 2.14
C GLY A 268 14.49 -13.75 3.19
N SER A 269 15.07 -13.71 4.38
CA SER A 269 14.68 -14.54 5.52
C SER A 269 13.52 -13.94 6.32
N LEU A 270 12.88 -14.76 7.17
CA LEU A 270 11.91 -14.29 8.16
C LEU A 270 12.47 -13.17 9.04
N SER A 271 13.74 -13.29 9.48
CA SER A 271 14.39 -12.27 10.32
C SER A 271 14.53 -10.93 9.62
N LEU A 272 14.97 -10.92 8.35
CA LEU A 272 15.12 -9.70 7.57
C LEU A 272 13.76 -9.05 7.29
N ALA A 273 12.74 -9.85 6.98
CA ALA A 273 11.37 -9.40 6.82
C ALA A 273 10.82 -8.77 8.10
N ALA A 274 10.98 -9.45 9.23
CA ALA A 274 10.55 -8.98 10.55
C ALA A 274 11.23 -7.65 10.92
N GLU A 275 12.55 -7.54 10.72
CA GLU A 275 13.29 -6.30 11.00
C GLU A 275 12.78 -5.13 10.15
N ARG A 276 12.58 -5.36 8.84
CA ARG A 276 12.03 -4.35 7.93
C ARG A 276 10.65 -3.87 8.37
N TYR A 277 9.75 -4.79 8.73
CA TYR A 277 8.41 -4.43 9.19
C TYR A 277 8.42 -3.76 10.57
N ARG A 278 9.32 -4.16 11.47
CA ARG A 278 9.52 -3.48 12.76
C ARG A 278 10.01 -2.05 12.55
N ALA A 279 11.00 -1.83 11.68
CA ALA A 279 11.52 -0.50 11.39
C ALA A 279 10.43 0.42 10.80
N ARG A 280 9.65 -0.09 9.84
CA ARG A 280 8.49 0.63 9.29
C ARG A 280 7.44 0.90 10.37
N ALA A 281 7.09 -0.08 11.20
CA ALA A 281 6.14 0.12 12.29
C ALA A 281 6.59 1.23 13.25
N LEU A 282 7.87 1.28 13.62
CA LEU A 282 8.43 2.32 14.48
C LEU A 282 8.40 3.69 13.81
N LEU A 283 8.85 3.80 12.56
CA LEU A 283 8.86 5.06 11.82
C LEU A 283 7.45 5.66 11.72
N TYR A 284 6.49 4.87 11.22
CA TYR A 284 5.10 5.32 11.06
C TYR A 284 4.41 5.56 12.41
N GLY A 285 4.73 4.74 13.42
CA GLY A 285 4.13 4.86 14.75
C GLY A 285 4.59 6.12 15.47
N VAL A 286 5.90 6.39 15.49
CA VAL A 286 6.47 7.60 16.13
C VAL A 286 6.03 8.86 15.39
N ALA A 287 6.13 8.89 14.06
CA ALA A 287 5.70 10.04 13.27
C ALA A 287 4.19 10.29 13.39
N GLY A 288 3.38 9.21 13.32
CA GLY A 288 1.93 9.29 13.46
C GLY A 288 1.49 9.76 14.84
N LEU A 289 2.04 9.20 15.93
CA LEU A 289 1.69 9.64 17.28
C LEU A 289 2.14 11.08 17.56
N GLY A 290 3.36 11.45 17.15
CA GLY A 290 3.85 12.82 17.28
C GLY A 290 2.98 13.81 16.52
N GLY A 291 2.61 13.50 15.29
CA GLY A 291 1.73 14.34 14.47
C GLY A 291 0.31 14.48 15.04
N VAL A 292 -0.27 13.42 15.62
CA VAL A 292 -1.57 13.48 16.33
C VAL A 292 -1.47 14.45 17.52
N LEU A 293 -0.44 14.33 18.35
CA LEU A 293 -0.26 15.20 19.51
C LEU A 293 -0.10 16.67 19.10
N VAL A 294 0.73 16.95 18.08
CA VAL A 294 0.94 18.30 17.56
C VAL A 294 -0.35 18.88 16.95
N ALA A 295 -1.08 18.08 16.17
CA ALA A 295 -2.33 18.53 15.56
C ALA A 295 -3.43 18.83 16.60
N LEU A 296 -3.59 17.96 17.62
CA LEU A 296 -4.52 18.20 18.70
C LEU A 296 -4.15 19.43 19.53
N TRP A 297 -2.86 19.60 19.84
CA TRP A 297 -2.37 20.82 20.50
C TRP A 297 -2.65 22.07 19.67
N GLY A 298 -2.35 22.02 18.37
CA GLY A 298 -2.61 23.11 17.43
C GLY A 298 -4.10 23.49 17.37
N LEU A 299 -4.99 22.49 17.30
CA LEU A 299 -6.44 22.71 17.39
C LEU A 299 -6.82 23.36 18.73
N LEU A 300 -6.32 22.87 19.86
CA LEU A 300 -6.65 23.40 21.18
C LEU A 300 -6.16 24.84 21.43
N VAL A 301 -5.08 25.26 20.78
CA VAL A 301 -4.53 26.62 20.92
C VAL A 301 -5.15 27.59 19.91
N THR A 302 -5.62 27.09 18.75
CA THR A 302 -6.26 27.93 17.73
C THR A 302 -7.71 28.27 18.08
N VAL A 303 -8.36 27.41 18.85
CA VAL A 303 -9.80 27.44 19.17
C VAL A 303 -10.05 27.88 20.61
#